data_AF-A0A963V582-F1
#
_entry.id   AF-A0A963V582-F1
#
_cell.length_a   1.000
_cell.length_b   1.000
_cell.length_c   1.000
_cell.angle_alpha   90.00
_cell.angle_beta   90.00
_cell.angle_gamma   90.00
#
_symmetry.space_group_name_H-M   'P 1'
#
loop_
_entity.id
_entity.type
_entity.pdbx_description
1 polymer ?
#
loop_
_entity_poly.entity_id
_entity_poly.type
_entity_poly.pdbx_seq_one_letter_code
_entity_poly.pdbx_strand_id
1 'polypeptide(L)'
;IEATIGNARAYLDIAGKDGFDTFLWRYVDGHPLQPDRRSMADVPASTPLSEQISKDLRKAGFRFCGPTIVYAFMQAVGMVNDHVVACHRHKPLSG
;
A
#
# COMPACT_ATOMS: atom_id res chain seq x y z
N ILE A 1 9.00 -12.62 -14.04
CA ILE A 1 7.89 -13.46 -14.56
C ILE A 1 7.44 -14.49 -13.52
N GLU A 2 8.33 -15.35 -13.02
CA GLU A 2 7.96 -16.36 -11.99
C GLU A 2 7.32 -15.77 -10.73
N ALA A 3 7.83 -14.63 -10.26
CA ALA A 3 7.25 -13.92 -9.12
C ALA A 3 5.78 -13.55 -9.35
N THR A 4 5.41 -13.12 -10.55
CA THR A 4 4.03 -12.77 -10.90
C THR A 4 3.10 -13.97 -10.78
N ILE A 5 3.53 -15.14 -11.25
CA ILE A 5 2.76 -16.40 -11.13
C ILE A 5 2.61 -16.80 -9.65
N GLY A 6 3.69 -16.71 -8.89
CA GLY A 6 3.66 -16.97 -7.44
C GLY A 6 2.73 -16.00 -6.69
N ASN A 7 2.80 -14.72 -7.02
CA ASN A 7 1.95 -13.68 -6.43
C ASN A 7 0.48 -13.88 -6.79
N ALA A 8 0.16 -14.34 -8.00
CA ALA A 8 -1.21 -14.66 -8.40
C ALA A 8 -1.80 -15.82 -7.59
N ARG A 9 -1.00 -16.85 -7.26
CA ARG A 9 -1.42 -17.94 -6.36
C ARG A 9 -1.66 -17.43 -4.95
N ALA A 10 -0.71 -16.67 -4.40
CA ALA A 10 -0.86 -16.05 -3.08
C ALA A 10 -2.07 -15.10 -2.99
N TYR A 11 -2.36 -14.37 -4.08
CA TYR A 11 -3.56 -13.55 -4.21
C TYR A 11 -4.83 -14.40 -4.09
N LEU A 12 -4.93 -15.51 -4.83
CA LEU A 12 -6.10 -16.40 -4.76
C LEU A 12 -6.31 -16.96 -3.35
N ASP A 13 -5.23 -17.31 -2.64
CA ASP A 13 -5.29 -17.82 -1.27
C ASP A 13 -5.80 -16.79 -0.25
N ILE A 14 -5.48 -15.51 -0.43
CA ILE A 14 -6.00 -14.41 0.41
C ILE A 14 -7.43 -14.06 -0.01
N ALA A 15 -7.66 -13.88 -1.31
CA ALA A 15 -8.93 -13.44 -1.86
C ALA A 15 -10.06 -14.45 -1.57
N GLY A 16 -9.76 -15.75 -1.56
CA GLY A 16 -10.72 -16.80 -1.23
C GLY A 16 -11.15 -16.85 0.24
N LYS A 17 -10.54 -16.07 1.13
CA LYS A 17 -10.94 -15.96 2.54
C LYS A 17 -11.94 -14.82 2.72
N ASP A 18 -11.45 -13.59 2.69
CA ASP A 18 -12.23 -12.38 2.99
C ASP A 18 -12.10 -11.29 1.90
N GLY A 19 -11.45 -11.60 0.77
CA GLY A 19 -11.09 -10.63 -0.26
C GLY A 19 -9.70 -10.01 -0.06
N PHE A 20 -9.00 -9.77 -1.17
CA PHE A 20 -7.66 -9.16 -1.13
C PHE A 20 -7.70 -7.66 -0.82
N ASP A 21 -8.76 -6.98 -1.26
CA ASP A 21 -9.07 -5.60 -0.90
C ASP A 21 -9.32 -5.47 0.61
N THR A 22 -10.16 -6.31 1.21
CA THR A 22 -10.35 -6.35 2.68
C THR A 22 -9.02 -6.57 3.40
N PHE A 23 -8.18 -7.49 2.91
CA PHE A 23 -6.86 -7.74 3.48
C PHE A 23 -5.95 -6.51 3.46
N LEU A 24 -5.97 -5.71 2.39
CA LEU A 24 -5.16 -4.49 2.28
C LEU A 24 -5.75 -3.32 3.06
N TRP A 25 -7.04 -3.05 2.91
CA TRP A 25 -7.68 -1.86 3.45
C TRP A 25 -7.88 -1.90 4.97
N ARG A 26 -7.85 -3.09 5.59
CA ARG A 26 -7.84 -3.22 7.07
C ARG A 26 -6.63 -2.56 7.73
N TYR A 27 -5.51 -2.38 7.03
CA TYR A 27 -4.31 -1.74 7.60
C TYR A 27 -4.47 -0.23 7.78
N VAL A 28 -5.51 0.36 7.16
CA VAL A 28 -5.83 1.79 7.21
C VAL A 28 -7.29 1.99 7.65
N ASP A 29 -7.88 1.01 8.32
CA ASP A 29 -9.27 1.04 8.81
C ASP A 29 -10.29 1.45 7.73
N GLY A 30 -10.04 1.04 6.48
CA GLY A 30 -10.91 1.33 5.33
C GLY A 30 -10.83 2.75 4.79
N HIS A 31 -9.98 3.63 5.33
CA HIS A 31 -9.88 5.04 4.93
C HIS A 31 -8.45 5.40 4.50
N PRO A 32 -8.26 6.21 3.44
CA PRO A 32 -6.93 6.67 3.06
C PRO A 32 -6.23 7.43 4.19
N LEU A 33 -4.93 7.19 4.38
CA LEU A 33 -4.11 8.05 5.22
C LEU A 33 -3.88 9.38 4.50
N GLN A 34 -4.00 10.50 5.22
CA GLN A 34 -3.87 11.85 4.69
C GLN A 34 -2.71 12.64 5.34
N PRO A 35 -1.44 12.38 4.99
CA PRO A 35 -0.33 13.18 5.49
C PRO A 35 -0.28 14.58 4.85
N ASP A 36 0.05 15.60 5.64
CA ASP A 36 0.24 16.98 5.14
C ASP A 36 1.68 17.25 4.68
N ARG A 37 2.14 16.51 3.66
CA ARG A 37 3.48 16.67 3.08
C ARG A 37 3.60 18.02 2.37
N ARG A 38 4.55 18.86 2.76
CA ARG A 38 4.72 20.18 2.12
C ARG A 38 5.56 20.11 0.85
N SER A 39 6.44 19.11 0.77
CA SER A 39 7.35 18.89 -0.34
C SER A 39 7.59 17.40 -0.59
N MET A 40 8.16 17.06 -1.75
CA MET A 40 8.55 15.68 -2.05
C MET A 40 9.63 15.15 -1.12
N ALA A 41 10.46 16.02 -0.52
CA ALA A 41 11.47 15.61 0.46
C ALA A 41 10.85 15.10 1.76
N ASP A 42 9.60 15.46 2.05
CA ASP A 42 8.87 15.00 3.24
C ASP A 42 8.27 13.60 3.04
N VAL A 43 8.22 13.09 1.80
CA VAL A 43 7.65 11.79 1.46
C VAL A 43 8.70 10.71 1.74
N PRO A 44 8.46 9.79 2.69
CA PRO A 44 9.44 8.77 3.02
C PRO A 44 9.48 7.68 1.93
N ALA A 45 10.60 6.97 1.82
CA ALA A 45 10.68 5.81 0.93
C ALA A 45 9.93 4.58 1.48
N SER A 46 9.73 4.52 2.80
CA SER A 46 8.96 3.47 3.49
C SER A 46 8.46 3.99 4.84
N THR A 47 7.46 3.32 5.39
CA THR A 47 6.89 3.59 6.72
C THR A 47 6.85 2.31 7.56
N PRO A 48 6.73 2.43 8.90
CA PRO A 48 6.48 1.26 9.76
C PRO A 48 5.29 0.42 9.30
N LEU A 49 4.24 1.06 8.77
CA LEU A 49 3.08 0.38 8.21
C LEU A 49 3.44 -0.42 6.95
N SER A 50 4.18 0.18 6.00
CA SER A 50 4.64 -0.55 4.80
C SER A 50 5.59 -1.72 5.12
N GLU A 51 6.37 -1.62 6.20
CA GLU A 51 7.21 -2.71 6.68
C GLU A 51 6.38 -3.87 7.22
N GLN A 52 5.31 -3.56 7.97
CA GLN A 52 4.37 -4.55 8.47
C GLN A 52 3.65 -5.25 7.31
N ILE A 53 3.07 -4.49 6.39
CA ILE A 53 2.37 -5.05 5.21
C ILE A 53 3.34 -5.86 4.34
N SER A 54 4.58 -5.39 4.15
CA SER A 54 5.62 -6.14 3.43
C SER A 54 5.92 -7.49 4.07
N LYS A 55 6.05 -7.55 5.40
CA LYS A 55 6.25 -8.81 6.13
C LYS A 55 5.05 -9.75 5.96
N ASP A 56 3.83 -9.22 6.06
CA ASP A 56 2.61 -10.04 5.96
C ASP A 56 2.37 -10.55 4.54
N LEU A 57 2.61 -9.74 3.51
CA LEU A 57 2.57 -10.18 2.11
C LEU A 57 3.61 -11.27 1.83
N ARG A 58 4.85 -11.10 2.30
CA ARG A 58 5.90 -12.12 2.15
C ARG A 58 5.54 -13.41 2.86
N LYS A 59 4.97 -13.32 4.07
CA LYS A 59 4.47 -14.48 4.82
C LYS A 59 3.33 -15.20 4.08
N ALA A 60 2.51 -14.46 3.35
CA ALA A 60 1.46 -15.02 2.49
C ALA A 60 1.99 -15.56 1.14
N GLY A 61 3.29 -15.49 0.87
CA GLY A 61 3.91 -16.08 -0.32
C GLY A 61 4.18 -15.09 -1.47
N PHE A 62 3.89 -13.80 -1.28
CA PHE A 62 4.25 -12.78 -2.27
C PHE A 62 5.77 -12.56 -2.34
N ARG A 63 6.27 -12.34 -3.56
CA ARG A 63 7.66 -12.05 -3.89
C ARG A 63 7.77 -10.64 -4.48
N PHE A 64 8.95 -10.05 -4.35
CA PHE A 64 9.22 -8.65 -4.74
C PHE A 64 8.35 -7.61 -4.01
N CYS A 65 7.91 -7.91 -2.79
CA CYS A 65 7.18 -6.97 -1.94
C CYS A 65 8.08 -6.49 -0.80
N GLY A 66 9.13 -5.70 -1.10
CA GLY A 66 9.91 -5.00 -0.07
C GLY A 66 9.19 -3.76 0.47
N PRO A 67 9.56 -3.23 1.65
CA PRO A 67 8.86 -2.10 2.27
C PRO A 67 8.70 -0.89 1.35
N THR A 68 9.74 -0.52 0.60
CA THR A 68 9.66 0.58 -0.39
C THR A 68 8.70 0.30 -1.53
N ILE A 69 8.68 -0.93 -2.05
CA ILE A 69 7.72 -1.33 -3.12
C ILE A 69 6.30 -1.29 -2.57
N VAL A 70 6.10 -1.76 -1.34
CA VAL A 70 4.79 -1.77 -0.68
C VAL A 70 4.32 -0.36 -0.39
N TYR A 71 5.20 0.55 0.07
CA TYR A 71 4.82 1.95 0.28
C TYR A 71 4.44 2.64 -1.04
N ALA A 72 5.23 2.44 -2.10
CA ALA A 72 4.89 2.95 -3.42
C ALA A 72 3.55 2.39 -3.93
N PHE A 73 3.27 1.11 -3.68
CA PHE A 73 1.97 0.50 -3.99
C PHE A 73 0.83 1.16 -3.19
N MET A 74 0.99 1.34 -1.88
CA MET A 74 0.00 1.99 -1.01
C MET A 74 -0.35 3.40 -1.50
N GLN A 75 0.65 4.17 -1.93
CA GLN A 75 0.45 5.48 -2.54
C GLN A 75 -0.33 5.37 -3.86
N ALA A 76 0.09 4.46 -4.74
CA ALA A 76 -0.50 4.30 -6.07
C ALA A 76 -1.97 3.84 -6.04
N VAL A 77 -2.36 3.01 -5.07
CA VAL A 77 -3.73 2.50 -4.96
C VAL A 77 -4.61 3.33 -4.00
N GLY A 78 -4.09 4.44 -3.47
CA GLY A 78 -4.86 5.37 -2.65
C GLY A 78 -5.02 4.98 -1.19
N MET A 79 -4.27 4.00 -0.67
CA MET A 79 -4.21 3.75 0.77
C MET A 79 -3.52 4.89 1.53
N VAL A 80 -2.64 5.63 0.85
CA VAL A 80 -2.01 6.85 1.35
C VAL A 80 -2.11 7.93 0.27
N ASN A 81 -2.71 9.06 0.60
CA ASN A 81 -2.71 10.24 -0.25
C ASN A 81 -1.47 11.10 0.04
N ASP A 82 -0.35 10.76 -0.59
CA ASP A 82 0.92 11.49 -0.46
C ASP A 82 1.07 12.62 -1.50
N HIS A 83 -0.02 13.05 -2.14
CA HIS A 83 0.02 14.32 -2.87
C HIS A 83 0.45 15.43 -1.90
N VAL A 84 1.49 16.20 -2.26
CA VAL A 84 1.89 17.33 -1.44
C VAL A 84 0.75 18.35 -1.30
N VAL A 85 0.69 19.09 -0.20
CA VAL A 85 -0.40 20.02 0.14
C VAL A 85 -0.71 21.03 -0.97
N ALA A 86 0.31 21.46 -1.73
CA ALA A 86 0.16 22.39 -2.85
C ALA A 86 -0.40 21.73 -4.13
N CYS A 87 -0.48 20.40 -4.20
CA CYS A 87 -1.02 19.69 -5.34
C CYS A 87 -2.54 19.87 -5.40
N HIS A 88 -3.07 20.21 -6.58
CA HIS A 88 -4.51 20.34 -6.81
C HIS A 88 -5.32 19.06 -6.53
N ARG A 89 -4.66 17.90 -6.37
CA ARG A 89 -5.27 16.60 -6.03
C ARG A 89 -5.26 16.27 -4.54
N HIS A 90 -4.51 16.98 -3.70
CA HIS A 90 -4.41 16.68 -2.25
C HIS A 90 -5.78 16.71 -1.58
N LYS A 91 -6.48 17.84 -1.65
CA LYS A 91 -7.81 18.02 -1.04
C LYS A 91 -8.92 17.19 -1.71
N PRO A 92 -9.01 17.06 -3.06
CA PRO A 92 -10.03 16.21 -3.67
C PRO A 92 -9.94 14.72 -3.35
N LEU A 93 -8.81 14.25 -2.81
CA LEU A 93 -8.55 12.83 -2.51
C LEU A 93 -8.48 12.54 -1.00
N SER A 94 -8.84 13.50 -0.14
CA SER A 94 -8.72 13.37 1.31
C SER A 94 -9.95 12.76 2.01
N GLY A 95 -10.72 11.94 1.29
CA GLY A 95 -11.98 11.34 1.77
C GLY A 95 -12.09 9.89 1.34
#